data_AF-A0A1K1LLG9-F1
#
_entry.id   AF-A0A1K1LLG9-F1
#
_cell.length_a   1.000
_cell.length_b   1.000
_cell.length_c   1.000
_cell.angle_alpha   90.00
_cell.angle_beta   90.00
_cell.angle_gamma   90.00
#
_symmetry.space_group_name_H-M   'P 1'
#
loop_
_entity.id
_entity.type
_entity.pdbx_description
1 polymer ?
#
loop_
_entity_poly.entity_id
_entity_poly.type
_entity_poly.pdbx_seq_one_letter_code
_entity_poly.pdbx_strand_id
1 'polypeptide(L)' 'MIMTTVRLECQIQKCVDELSDLVSGKGLMLTDPKVVGKSMELDQLILRAMHESHPMRQTS' A
#
# COMPACT_ATOMS: atom_id res chain seq x y z
N MET A 1 -0.34 21.12 -1.12
CA MET A 1 0.10 19.78 -0.66
C MET A 1 -0.64 18.68 -1.44
N ILE A 2 -0.48 18.61 -2.76
CA ILE A 2 -1.24 17.67 -3.63
C ILE A 2 -0.31 16.70 -4.38
N MET A 3 0.98 17.02 -4.51
CA MET A 3 1.93 16.17 -5.26
C MET A 3 2.42 14.95 -4.47
N THR A 4 2.37 14.97 -3.14
CA THR A 4 2.82 13.86 -2.30
C THR A 4 1.84 12.68 -2.30
N THR A 5 0.54 12.95 -2.27
CA THR A 5 -0.52 11.93 -2.32
C THR A 5 -0.52 11.17 -3.64
N VAL A 6 -0.41 11.84 -4.79
CA VAL A 6 -0.39 11.20 -6.12
C VAL A 6 0.77 10.20 -6.26
N ARG A 7 1.96 10.54 -5.74
CA ARG A 7 3.12 9.65 -5.78
C ARG A 7 2.94 8.43 -4.86
N LEU A 8 2.26 8.62 -3.74
CA LEU A 8 2.01 7.56 -2.77
C LEU A 8 0.89 6.63 -3.26
N GLU A 9 -0.20 7.17 -3.78
CA GLU A 9 -1.28 6.43 -4.42
C GLU A 9 -0.77 5.59 -5.60
N CYS A 10 0.11 6.14 -6.43
CA CYS A 10 0.72 5.40 -7.53
C CYS A 10 1.59 4.22 -7.04
N GLN A 11 2.30 4.39 -5.92
CA GLN A 11 3.05 3.28 -5.29
C GLN A 11 2.13 2.22 -4.69
N ILE A 12 1.05 2.63 -4.02
CA ILE A 12 0.02 1.72 -3.49
C ILE A 12 -0.60 0.92 -4.64
N GLN A 13 -1.05 1.60 -5.70
CA GLN A 13 -1.64 0.98 -6.88
C GLN A 13 -0.69 -0.06 -7.50
N LYS A 14 0.60 0.29 -7.63
CA LYS A 14 1.61 -0.63 -8.16
C LYS A 14 1.83 -1.84 -7.27
N CYS A 15 1.85 -1.67 -5.94
CA CYS A 15 1.92 -2.78 -5.00
C CYS A 15 0.67 -3.66 -5.04
N VAL A 16 -0.53 -3.09 -5.20
CA VAL A 16 -1.77 -3.87 -5.39
C VAL A 16 -1.71 -4.68 -6.67
N ASP A 17 -1.22 -4.10 -7.77
CA ASP A 17 -1.09 -4.78 -9.05
C ASP A 17 -0.10 -5.96 -8.97
N GLU A 18 1.07 -5.77 -8.33
CA GLU A 18 2.02 -6.85 -8.07
C GLU A 18 1.44 -7.94 -7.16
N LEU A 19 0.67 -7.57 -6.12
CA LEU A 19 0.00 -8.52 -5.25
C LEU A 19 -1.06 -9.32 -6.02
N SER A 20 -1.80 -8.65 -6.90
CA SER A 20 -2.79 -9.26 -7.79
C SER A 20 -2.13 -10.21 -8.80
N ASP A 21 -0.98 -9.86 -9.37
CA ASP A 21 -0.20 -10.77 -10.22
C ASP A 21 0.28 -12.01 -9.43
N LEU A 22 0.74 -11.83 -8.19
CA LEU A 22 1.18 -12.94 -7.36
C LEU A 22 0.03 -13.91 -7.03
N VAL A 23 -1.14 -13.39 -6.66
CA VAL A 23 -2.30 -14.21 -6.26
C VAL A 23 -3.06 -14.75 -7.47
N SER A 24 -3.34 -13.90 -8.45
CA SER A 24 -4.20 -14.23 -9.60
C SER A 24 -3.40 -14.70 -10.82
N GLY A 25 -2.24 -14.11 -11.09
CA GLY A 25 -1.37 -14.48 -12.20
C GLY A 25 -0.55 -15.76 -11.92
N LYS A 26 0.07 -15.83 -10.73
CA LYS A 26 0.90 -16.99 -10.32
C LYS A 26 0.15 -18.01 -9.49
N GLY A 27 -1.08 -17.73 -9.07
CA GLY A 27 -1.89 -18.65 -8.27
C GLY A 27 -1.34 -18.88 -6.86
N LEU A 28 -0.50 -17.98 -6.34
CA LEU A 28 0.05 -18.11 -4.99
C LEU A 28 -1.06 -17.91 -3.97
N MET A 29 -1.05 -18.74 -2.93
CA MET A 29 -2.00 -18.58 -1.83
C MET A 29 -1.70 -17.31 -1.05
N LEU A 30 -2.74 -16.74 -0.42
CA LEU A 30 -2.61 -15.58 0.47
C LEU A 30 -1.68 -15.84 1.67
N THR A 31 -1.37 -17.11 1.96
CA THR A 31 -0.43 -17.56 2.98
C THR A 31 1.01 -17.70 2.48
N ASP A 32 1.26 -17.54 1.18
CA ASP A 32 2.61 -17.59 0.64
C ASP A 32 3.43 -16.42 1.21
N PRO A 33 4.65 -16.67 1.71
CA PRO A 33 5.47 -15.63 2.34
C PRO A 33 5.77 -14.44 1.41
N LYS A 34 5.75 -14.61 0.08
CA LYS A 34 5.92 -13.52 -0.88
C LYS A 34 4.67 -12.65 -0.96
N VAL A 35 3.49 -13.25 -0.94
CA VAL A 35 2.21 -12.54 -0.91
C VAL A 35 2.05 -11.82 0.42
N VAL A 36 2.38 -12.47 1.54
CA VAL A 36 2.34 -11.87 2.89
C VAL A 36 3.32 -10.69 2.99
N GLY A 37 4.54 -10.85 2.50
CA GLY A 37 5.54 -9.77 2.49
C GLY A 37 5.08 -8.56 1.66
N LYS A 38 4.50 -8.80 0.48
CA LYS A 38 3.92 -7.75 -0.35
C LYS A 38 2.69 -7.10 0.27
N SER A 39 1.83 -7.87 0.93
CA SER A 39 0.68 -7.33 1.68
C SER A 39 1.14 -6.44 2.84
N MET A 40 2.19 -6.81 3.58
CA MET A 40 2.74 -5.96 4.63
C MET A 40 3.32 -4.65 4.08
N GLU A 41 4.03 -4.69 2.95
CA GLU A 41 4.55 -3.49 2.27
C GLU A 41 3.42 -2.56 1.83
N LEU A 42 2.34 -3.13 1.29
CA LEU A 42 1.13 -2.38 0.94
C LEU A 42 0.48 -1.72 2.17
N ASP A 43 0.35 -2.46 3.28
CA ASP A 43 -0.24 -1.97 4.52
C ASP A 43 0.56 -0.78 5.08
N GLN A 44 1.89 -0.86 5.06
CA GLN A 44 2.75 0.27 5.44
C GLN A 44 2.57 1.50 4.54
N LEU A 45 2.41 1.31 3.23
CA LEU A 45 2.15 2.42 2.31
C LEU A 45 0.78 3.06 2.57
N ILE A 46 -0.25 2.26 2.85
CA ILE A 46 -1.59 2.75 3.21
C ILE A 46 -1.56 3.48 4.55
N LEU A 47 -0.88 2.94 5.57
CA LEU A 47 -0.70 3.60 6.87
C LEU A 47 0.00 4.96 6.69
N ARG A 48 1.03 5.03 5.83
CA ARG A 48 1.71 6.28 5.51
C ARG A 48 0.78 7.25 4.80
N ALA A 49 -0.06 6.76 3.88
CA ALA A 49 -1.07 7.56 3.19
C ALA A 49 -2.09 8.15 4.15
N MET A 50 -2.57 7.34 5.08
CA MET A 50 -3.50 7.79 6.12
C MET A 50 -2.86 8.81 7.05
N HIS A 51 -1.57 8.64 7.40
CA HIS A 51 -0.84 9.58 8.25
C HIS A 51 -0.55 10.92 7.55
N GLU A 52 -0.28 10.90 6.23
CA GLU A 52 -0.13 12.13 5.44
C GLU A 52 -1.49 12.80 5.14
N SER A 53 -2.56 12.01 5.00
CA SER A 53 -3.92 12.51 4.71
C SER A 53 -4.66 12.99 5.96
N HIS A 54 -4.30 12.48 7.14
CA HIS A 54 -4.64 13.05 8.43
C HIS A 54 -3.47 13.89 8.93
N PRO A 55 -3.39 15.20 8.61
CA PRO A 55 -2.79 16.10 9.58
C PRO A 55 -3.68 15.94 10.82
N MET A 56 -3.19 15.20 11.82
CA MET A 56 -3.71 15.36 13.16
C MET A 56 -3.80 16.87 13.38
N ARG A 57 -5.02 17.38 13.50
CA ARG A 57 -5.24 18.71 14.08
C ARG A 57 -4.41 18.72 15.34
N GLN A 58 -3.27 19.41 15.31
CA GLN A 58 -2.62 19.89 16.51
C GLN A 58 -3.64 20.83 17.14
N THR A 59 -4.48 20.28 18.02
CA THR A 59 -5.20 21.10 18.98
C THR A 59 -4.16 21.67 19.91
N SER A 60 -4.12 23.01 19.91
CA SER A 60 -3.28 23.89 20.71
C SER A 60 -3.22 23.51 22.19
#